data_AF-A0A8H5LHE0-F1
#
_entry.id   AF-A0A8H5LHE0-F1
#
_cell.length_a   1.000
_cell.length_b   1.000
_cell.length_c   1.000
_cell.angle_alpha   90.00
_cell.angle_beta   90.00
_cell.angle_gamma   90.00
#
_symmetry.space_group_name_H-M   'P 1'
#
loop_
_entity.id
_entity.type
_entity.pdbx_description
1 polymer ?
#
loop_
_entity_poly.entity_id
_entity_poly.type
_entity_poly.pdbx_seq_one_letter_code
_entity_poly.pdbx_strand_id
1 'polypeptide(L)'
;MSGLGLANSEYYSRATQTLALPSSAPSAKPGGLGHARAFSSAFSPPSSSSSASISELAVPIPSVPLSEILSIPPIPPDTASFASSLRVLSFKNRRADRSFTLPASASYDVDTGLLPNLEELDLEGCNFSDSVPVARIATGSSGATTPTRSNEPLLSLITTLFPNLVTLNLSYNLLTSDLFKAEEGKPDVLSRILFLPEGGSQAVPKTKGLKHLLLKGNRITNLDAFAAIGRDGLGTGSGGNKFTLEELDVRDNEIVALPPKLGMWPLEVLLVDGNV
;
A
#
# COMPACT_ATOMS: atom_id res chain seq x y z
N MET A 1 4.42 -0.35 -19.36
CA MET A 1 5.65 0.47 -19.56
C MET A 1 6.83 -0.45 -19.29
N SER A 2 7.85 -0.50 -20.15
CA SER A 2 9.03 -1.33 -19.90
C SER A 2 9.81 -0.81 -18.68
N GLY A 3 10.34 -1.67 -17.82
CA GLY A 3 11.03 -1.27 -16.57
C GLY A 3 12.15 -0.23 -16.77
N LEU A 4 12.87 -0.29 -17.89
CA LEU A 4 13.90 0.70 -18.24
C LEU A 4 13.36 2.14 -18.38
N GLY A 5 12.09 2.32 -18.75
CA GLY A 5 11.46 3.64 -18.84
C GLY A 5 11.20 4.28 -17.48
N LEU A 6 11.04 3.48 -16.42
CA LEU A 6 10.82 3.95 -15.05
C LEU A 6 12.11 4.47 -14.40
N ALA A 7 13.27 4.05 -14.92
CA ALA A 7 14.58 4.54 -14.48
C ALA A 7 14.95 5.93 -15.06
N ASN A 8 14.09 6.53 -15.90
CA ASN A 8 14.30 7.86 -16.45
C ASN A 8 14.30 8.91 -15.33
N SER A 9 15.16 9.93 -15.44
CA SER A 9 15.23 11.07 -14.51
C SER A 9 13.92 11.85 -14.38
N GLU A 10 13.01 11.70 -15.34
CA GLU A 10 11.65 12.28 -15.24
C GLU A 10 10.81 11.66 -14.12
N TYR A 11 11.06 10.38 -13.78
CA TYR A 11 10.29 9.63 -12.78
C TYR A 11 11.13 9.23 -11.58
N TYR A 12 12.43 9.02 -11.78
CA TYR A 12 13.36 8.57 -10.77
C TYR A 12 14.40 9.63 -10.42
N SER A 13 14.40 10.07 -9.17
CA SER A 13 15.44 10.93 -8.59
C SER A 13 16.45 10.07 -7.84
N ARG A 14 17.67 9.97 -8.38
CA ARG A 14 18.77 9.22 -7.73
C ARG A 14 19.25 9.86 -6.43
N ALA A 15 19.21 11.19 -6.32
CA ALA A 15 19.68 11.91 -5.14
C ALA A 15 18.86 11.56 -3.89
N THR A 16 17.57 11.31 -4.08
CA THR A 16 16.61 11.00 -3.01
C THR A 16 16.15 9.54 -3.04
N GLN A 17 16.63 8.74 -3.99
CA GLN A 17 16.18 7.37 -4.24
C GLN A 17 14.66 7.26 -4.33
N THR A 18 14.05 8.22 -5.04
CA THR A 18 12.60 8.41 -5.16
C THR A 18 12.12 8.03 -6.55
N LEU A 19 11.12 7.17 -6.62
CA LEU A 19 10.37 6.88 -7.85
C LEU A 19 8.95 7.45 -7.70
N ALA A 20 8.62 8.43 -8.54
CA ALA A 20 7.30 9.04 -8.61
C ALA A 20 6.69 8.80 -9.98
N LEU A 21 5.56 8.09 -10.02
CA LEU A 21 4.84 7.86 -11.27
C LEU A 21 3.77 8.92 -11.49
N PRO A 22 3.54 9.33 -12.75
CA PRO A 22 2.49 10.29 -13.07
C PRO A 22 1.11 9.70 -12.77
N SER A 23 0.10 10.57 -12.61
CA SER A 23 -1.31 10.16 -12.45
C SER A 23 -1.78 9.28 -13.62
N SER A 24 -2.50 8.19 -13.34
CA SER A 24 -3.02 7.28 -14.38
C SER A 24 -4.30 7.78 -15.05
N ALA A 25 -4.95 8.79 -14.47
CA ALA A 25 -6.04 9.53 -15.10
C ALA A 25 -5.62 10.99 -15.35
N PRO A 26 -6.09 11.63 -16.45
CA PRO A 26 -5.89 13.06 -16.63
C PRO A 26 -6.49 13.81 -15.44
N SER A 27 -5.72 14.73 -14.87
CA SER A 27 -6.21 15.63 -13.82
C SER A 27 -7.51 16.27 -14.30
N ALA A 28 -8.60 16.08 -13.56
CA ALA A 28 -9.83 16.82 -13.79
C ALA A 28 -9.49 18.30 -13.54
N LYS A 29 -9.19 19.04 -14.62
CA LYS A 29 -8.81 20.46 -14.52
C LYS A 29 -9.86 21.20 -13.67
N PRO A 30 -9.44 21.92 -12.62
CA PRO A 30 -10.36 22.74 -11.85
C PRO A 30 -10.88 23.85 -12.78
N GLY A 31 -12.17 23.82 -13.10
CA GLY A 31 -12.83 24.78 -14.00
C GLY A 31 -13.19 24.25 -15.38
N GLY A 32 -12.89 22.99 -15.72
CA GLY A 32 -13.38 22.36 -16.93
C GLY A 32 -14.69 21.62 -16.67
N LEU A 33 -15.80 22.09 -17.24
CA LEU A 33 -17.00 21.28 -17.54
C LEU A 33 -16.64 20.23 -18.63
N GLY A 34 -15.62 19.42 -18.34
CA GLY A 34 -15.03 18.45 -19.24
C GLY A 34 -15.86 17.18 -19.18
N HIS A 35 -16.78 17.05 -20.11
CA HIS A 35 -17.51 15.82 -20.40
C HIS A 35 -16.54 14.62 -20.38
N ALA A 36 -16.62 13.80 -19.34
CA ALA A 36 -16.09 12.45 -19.34
C ALA A 36 -16.94 11.63 -20.33
N ARG A 37 -16.71 11.82 -21.63
CA ARG A 37 -17.18 10.88 -22.65
C ARG A 37 -16.32 9.64 -22.52
N ALA A 38 -16.66 8.80 -21.54
CA ALA A 38 -16.32 7.40 -21.61
C ALA A 38 -16.91 6.89 -22.92
N PHE A 39 -16.05 6.54 -23.88
CA PHE A 39 -16.47 5.73 -25.01
C PHE A 39 -16.76 4.34 -24.45
N SER A 40 -18.00 4.12 -24.00
CA SER A 40 -18.50 2.78 -23.77
C SER A 40 -18.56 2.08 -25.13
N SER A 41 -17.58 1.25 -25.43
CA SER A 41 -17.76 0.18 -26.41
C SER A 41 -18.84 -0.75 -25.84
N ALA A 42 -20.08 -0.50 -26.25
CA ALA A 42 -21.20 -1.37 -25.95
C ALA A 42 -20.93 -2.74 -26.58
N PHE A 43 -20.54 -3.72 -25.76
CA PHE A 43 -20.54 -5.12 -26.15
C PHE A 43 -21.98 -5.61 -26.03
N SER A 44 -22.66 -5.83 -27.17
CA SER A 44 -23.95 -6.52 -27.20
C SER A 44 -23.70 -8.01 -26.92
N PRO A 45 -24.25 -8.59 -25.83
CA PRO A 45 -24.14 -10.02 -25.62
C PRO A 45 -24.97 -10.75 -26.69
N PRO A 46 -24.41 -11.74 -27.42
CA PRO A 46 -25.20 -12.57 -28.31
C PRO A 46 -26.11 -13.48 -27.48
N SER A 47 -27.40 -13.39 -27.73
CA SER A 47 -28.39 -14.37 -27.29
C SER A 47 -28.18 -15.67 -28.07
N SER A 48 -27.63 -16.70 -27.43
CA SER A 48 -28.02 -18.13 -27.53
C SER A 48 -26.84 -19.09 -27.26
N SER A 49 -27.08 -19.99 -26.30
CA SER A 49 -26.57 -21.37 -26.20
C SER A 49 -25.24 -21.72 -26.88
N SER A 50 -24.15 -21.68 -26.12
CA SER A 50 -23.07 -22.68 -26.21
C SER A 50 -22.09 -22.49 -25.05
N SER A 51 -21.62 -23.61 -24.51
CA SER A 51 -20.64 -23.72 -23.43
C SER A 51 -19.25 -23.25 -23.88
N ALA A 52 -19.07 -21.95 -24.04
CA ALA A 52 -17.77 -21.34 -24.30
C ALA A 52 -17.10 -20.97 -22.97
N SER A 53 -15.89 -21.48 -22.74
CA SER A 53 -15.03 -21.11 -21.62
C SER A 53 -14.85 -19.59 -21.56
N ILE A 54 -15.15 -18.98 -20.41
CA ILE A 54 -15.07 -17.53 -20.11
C ILE A 54 -13.59 -17.05 -20.01
N SER A 55 -12.69 -17.64 -20.80
CA SER A 55 -11.25 -17.39 -20.73
C SER A 55 -10.74 -16.43 -21.81
N GLU A 56 -11.56 -15.97 -22.75
CA GLU A 56 -11.06 -15.47 -24.04
C GLU A 56 -10.98 -13.94 -24.22
N LEU A 57 -11.31 -13.12 -23.19
CA LEU A 57 -11.03 -11.68 -23.26
C LEU A 57 -10.84 -11.04 -21.88
N ALA A 58 -9.92 -11.59 -21.09
CA ALA A 58 -9.52 -10.94 -19.85
C ALA A 58 -8.67 -9.69 -20.16
N VAL A 59 -9.30 -8.52 -20.24
CA VAL A 59 -8.59 -7.24 -20.29
C VAL A 59 -7.68 -7.15 -19.05
N PRO A 60 -6.39 -6.81 -19.21
CA PRO A 60 -5.50 -6.59 -18.07
C PRO A 60 -6.11 -5.54 -17.15
N ILE A 61 -6.35 -5.91 -15.90
CA ILE A 61 -6.82 -4.96 -14.89
C ILE A 61 -5.64 -4.02 -14.64
N PRO A 62 -5.82 -2.69 -14.74
CA PRO A 62 -4.75 -1.76 -14.41
C PRO A 62 -4.30 -1.98 -12.95
N SER A 63 -3.00 -2.09 -12.77
CA SER A 63 -2.39 -2.43 -11.49
C SER A 63 -1.20 -1.53 -11.20
N VAL A 64 -0.87 -1.42 -9.93
CA VAL A 64 0.35 -0.74 -9.49
C VAL A 64 1.56 -1.49 -10.07
N PRO A 65 2.48 -0.81 -10.76
CA PRO A 65 3.53 -1.46 -11.55
C PRO A 65 4.72 -1.93 -10.68
N LEU A 66 4.43 -2.67 -9.60
CA LEU A 66 5.45 -3.19 -8.69
C LEU A 66 6.33 -4.25 -9.38
N SER A 67 5.74 -5.08 -10.22
CA SER A 67 6.49 -6.11 -10.97
C SER A 67 7.49 -5.48 -11.95
N GLU A 68 7.10 -4.39 -12.61
CA GLU A 68 7.96 -3.62 -13.50
C GLU A 68 9.10 -2.96 -12.73
N ILE A 69 8.83 -2.41 -11.54
CA ILE A 69 9.85 -1.81 -10.67
C ILE A 69 10.92 -2.84 -10.27
N LEU A 70 10.52 -4.07 -9.97
CA LEU A 70 11.47 -5.14 -9.60
C LEU A 70 12.33 -5.60 -10.78
N SER A 71 11.82 -5.47 -12.00
CA SER A 71 12.55 -5.80 -13.22
C SER A 71 13.60 -4.75 -13.61
N ILE A 72 13.67 -3.62 -12.91
CA ILE A 72 14.63 -2.56 -13.20
C ILE A 72 16.03 -3.03 -12.78
N PRO A 73 17.01 -3.01 -13.70
CA PRO A 73 18.39 -3.40 -13.39
C PRO A 73 19.04 -2.40 -12.41
N PRO A 74 20.13 -2.78 -11.72
CA PRO A 74 20.89 -1.88 -10.86
C PRO A 74 21.39 -0.63 -11.61
N ILE A 75 21.33 0.54 -10.97
CA ILE A 75 21.81 1.81 -11.55
C ILE A 75 22.62 2.56 -10.48
N PRO A 76 23.98 2.57 -10.56
CA PRO A 76 24.87 2.00 -11.57
C PRO A 76 24.91 0.45 -11.58
N PRO A 77 25.39 -0.19 -12.67
CA PRO A 77 25.39 -1.65 -12.82
C PRO A 77 26.16 -2.39 -11.71
N ASP A 78 27.08 -1.72 -11.03
CA ASP A 78 27.92 -2.29 -9.97
C ASP A 78 27.31 -2.14 -8.56
N THR A 79 26.04 -1.73 -8.47
CA THR A 79 25.35 -1.49 -7.19
C THR A 79 24.30 -2.55 -6.88
N ALA A 80 23.77 -2.49 -5.65
CA ALA A 80 22.65 -3.33 -5.23
C ALA A 80 21.44 -3.15 -6.17
N SER A 81 20.54 -4.14 -6.22
CA SER A 81 19.36 -4.12 -7.10
C SER A 81 18.56 -2.82 -6.95
N PHE A 82 17.95 -2.32 -8.03
CA PHE A 82 17.15 -1.10 -7.98
C PHE A 82 16.12 -1.13 -6.85
N ALA A 83 15.44 -2.28 -6.70
CA ALA A 83 14.49 -2.58 -5.64
C ALA A 83 15.08 -2.39 -4.22
N SER A 84 16.33 -2.79 -4.00
CA SER A 84 17.02 -2.60 -2.73
C SER A 84 17.53 -1.18 -2.52
N SER A 85 17.67 -0.37 -3.57
CA SER A 85 18.11 1.02 -3.46
C SER A 85 16.97 2.01 -3.23
N LEU A 86 15.74 1.62 -3.57
CA LEU A 86 14.59 2.51 -3.56
C LEU A 86 14.13 2.81 -2.13
N ARG A 87 13.97 4.10 -1.80
CA ARG A 87 13.53 4.57 -0.48
C ARG A 87 12.15 5.20 -0.49
N VAL A 88 11.79 5.91 -1.57
CA VAL A 88 10.52 6.62 -1.67
C VAL A 88 9.79 6.16 -2.91
N LEU A 89 8.54 5.74 -2.76
CA LEU A 89 7.68 5.31 -3.85
C LEU A 89 6.37 6.07 -3.82
N SER A 90 6.07 6.79 -4.89
CA SER A 90 4.91 7.66 -4.98
C SER A 90 4.03 7.32 -6.18
N PHE A 91 2.78 6.97 -5.89
CA PHE A 91 1.74 6.59 -6.84
C PHE A 91 0.53 7.51 -6.73
N LYS A 92 0.72 8.83 -6.71
CA LYS A 92 -0.40 9.76 -6.51
C LYS A 92 -1.42 9.76 -7.66
N ASN A 93 -2.69 9.82 -7.29
CA ASN A 93 -3.84 9.98 -8.20
C ASN A 93 -3.97 8.88 -9.26
N ARG A 94 -3.43 7.69 -9.00
CA ARG A 94 -3.50 6.55 -9.93
C ARG A 94 -4.80 5.75 -9.76
N ARG A 95 -5.95 6.43 -9.87
CA ARG A 95 -7.32 5.87 -9.63
C ARG A 95 -7.71 4.65 -10.45
N ALA A 96 -7.02 4.42 -11.57
CA ALA A 96 -7.20 3.22 -12.39
C ALA A 96 -6.54 1.98 -11.77
N ASP A 97 -5.47 2.17 -10.99
CA ASP A 97 -4.56 1.13 -10.53
C ASP A 97 -5.00 0.56 -9.17
N ARG A 98 -6.22 0.02 -9.12
CA ARG A 98 -6.83 -0.46 -7.86
C ARG A 98 -6.40 -1.87 -7.46
N SER A 99 -5.36 -2.41 -8.09
CA SER A 99 -4.90 -3.78 -7.89
C SER A 99 -3.39 -3.85 -7.83
N PHE A 100 -2.87 -4.89 -7.19
CA PHE A 100 -1.43 -5.18 -7.17
C PHE A 100 -1.11 -6.32 -8.11
N THR A 101 0.01 -6.22 -8.82
CA THR A 101 0.58 -7.32 -9.59
C THR A 101 1.93 -7.69 -9.03
N LEU A 102 2.04 -8.92 -8.53
CA LEU A 102 3.19 -9.41 -7.78
C LEU A 102 3.78 -10.66 -8.47
N PRO A 103 5.09 -10.88 -8.39
CA PRO A 103 5.69 -12.17 -8.72
C PRO A 103 5.11 -13.30 -7.86
N ALA A 104 4.73 -14.43 -8.46
CA ALA A 104 4.22 -15.61 -7.75
C ALA A 104 5.31 -16.39 -7.00
N SER A 105 6.56 -16.28 -7.47
CA SER A 105 7.74 -16.97 -6.94
C SER A 105 8.32 -16.33 -5.68
N ALA A 106 7.93 -15.10 -5.38
CA ALA A 106 8.43 -14.43 -4.20
C ALA A 106 7.56 -14.83 -3.00
N SER A 107 8.07 -15.80 -2.23
CA SER A 107 7.68 -15.96 -0.84
C SER A 107 8.15 -14.70 -0.11
N TYR A 108 7.27 -13.71 0.00
CA TYR A 108 7.52 -12.51 0.80
C TYR A 108 7.53 -12.93 2.25
N ASP A 109 8.71 -13.31 2.74
CA ASP A 109 8.89 -13.39 4.17
C ASP A 109 8.78 -11.97 4.72
N VAL A 110 8.18 -11.86 5.91
CA VAL A 110 7.96 -10.61 6.63
C VAL A 110 9.24 -9.77 6.72
N ASP A 111 10.39 -10.44 6.76
CA ASP A 111 11.70 -9.83 6.96
C ASP A 111 12.39 -9.41 5.65
N THR A 112 11.98 -9.94 4.50
CA THR A 112 12.63 -9.67 3.20
C THR A 112 11.85 -8.70 2.34
N GLY A 113 10.52 -8.80 2.34
CA GLY A 113 9.64 -7.92 1.57
C GLY A 113 9.92 -7.89 0.06
N LEU A 114 9.22 -6.98 -0.62
CA LEU A 114 9.36 -6.70 -2.05
C LEU A 114 10.38 -5.59 -2.31
N LEU A 115 10.28 -4.51 -1.53
CA LEU A 115 11.18 -3.37 -1.55
C LEU A 115 11.72 -3.20 -0.12
N PRO A 116 12.77 -3.95 0.24
CA PRO A 116 13.19 -4.08 1.64
C PRO A 116 13.58 -2.75 2.27
N ASN A 117 14.09 -1.79 1.48
CA ASN A 117 14.57 -0.51 2.01
C ASN A 117 13.60 0.65 1.77
N LEU A 118 12.34 0.36 1.40
CA LEU A 118 11.33 1.39 1.20
C LEU A 118 10.94 2.02 2.54
N GLU A 119 11.14 3.32 2.65
CA GLU A 119 10.88 4.15 3.84
C GLU A 119 9.57 4.92 3.70
N GLU A 120 9.22 5.34 2.48
CA GLU A 120 8.05 6.15 2.22
C GLU A 120 7.21 5.56 1.09
N LEU A 121 5.93 5.32 1.37
CA LEU A 121 4.95 4.88 0.38
C LEU A 121 3.79 5.86 0.33
N ASP A 122 3.56 6.42 -0.86
CA ASP A 122 2.48 7.34 -1.12
C ASP A 122 1.49 6.75 -2.14
N LEU A 123 0.29 6.43 -1.66
CA LEU A 123 -0.85 5.91 -2.42
C LEU A 123 -2.03 6.91 -2.40
N GLU A 124 -1.75 8.20 -2.30
CA GLU A 124 -2.76 9.24 -2.26
C GLU A 124 -3.69 9.20 -3.48
N GLY A 125 -5.00 9.18 -3.28
CA GLY A 125 -5.96 9.32 -4.37
C GLY A 125 -6.02 8.12 -5.33
N CYS A 126 -5.67 6.91 -4.87
CA CYS A 126 -5.63 5.70 -5.70
C CYS A 126 -6.95 4.91 -5.76
N ASN A 127 -7.98 5.32 -5.00
CA ASN A 127 -9.25 4.60 -4.84
C ASN A 127 -9.09 3.17 -4.28
N PHE A 128 -8.14 2.94 -3.38
CA PHE A 128 -8.04 1.67 -2.66
C PHE A 128 -9.15 1.52 -1.62
N SER A 129 -9.63 0.28 -1.45
CA SER A 129 -10.51 -0.16 -0.36
C SER A 129 -9.72 -0.99 0.67
N ASP A 130 -10.37 -1.39 1.76
CA ASP A 130 -9.75 -2.15 2.85
C ASP A 130 -9.14 -3.48 2.39
N SER A 131 -9.70 -4.07 1.33
CA SER A 131 -9.11 -5.20 0.60
C SER A 131 -8.86 -4.83 -0.86
N VAL A 132 -7.79 -5.40 -1.42
CA VAL A 132 -7.33 -5.11 -2.78
C VAL A 132 -7.16 -6.39 -3.59
N PRO A 133 -7.53 -6.40 -4.88
CA PRO A 133 -7.21 -7.49 -5.78
C PRO A 133 -5.70 -7.60 -5.99
N VAL A 134 -5.18 -8.81 -5.85
CA VAL A 134 -3.78 -9.15 -6.09
C VAL A 134 -3.72 -10.21 -7.18
N ALA A 135 -2.98 -9.92 -8.25
CA ALA A 135 -2.65 -10.88 -9.29
C ALA A 135 -1.20 -11.35 -9.11
N ARG A 136 -1.00 -12.66 -8.93
CA ARG A 136 0.32 -13.26 -8.80
C ARG A 136 0.75 -13.90 -10.13
N ILE A 137 1.83 -13.39 -10.72
CA ILE A 137 2.33 -13.81 -12.04
C ILE A 137 3.54 -14.73 -11.86
N ALA A 138 3.46 -15.95 -12.38
CA ALA A 138 4.59 -16.88 -12.39
C ALA A 138 5.67 -16.41 -13.36
N THR A 139 6.86 -16.12 -12.84
CA THR A 139 8.05 -15.80 -13.63
C THR A 139 8.69 -17.13 -14.09
N GLY A 140 8.27 -17.68 -15.24
CA GLY A 140 9.08 -18.70 -15.92
C GLY A 140 8.43 -19.97 -16.48
N SER A 141 7.10 -20.10 -16.57
CA SER A 141 6.49 -21.23 -17.29
C SER A 141 5.92 -20.80 -18.65
N SER A 142 6.53 -21.28 -19.73
CA SER A 142 6.07 -21.17 -21.13
C SER A 142 4.80 -22.01 -21.42
N GLY A 143 3.90 -22.11 -20.43
CA GLY A 143 2.61 -22.76 -20.52
C GLY A 143 1.56 -21.87 -19.87
N ALA A 144 0.42 -21.68 -20.54
CA ALA A 144 -0.65 -20.76 -20.21
C ALA A 144 -1.31 -21.06 -18.85
N THR A 145 -0.64 -20.76 -17.74
CA THR A 145 -1.25 -20.74 -16.42
C THR A 145 -1.87 -19.37 -16.20
N THR A 146 -3.19 -19.32 -16.02
CA THR A 146 -3.89 -18.10 -15.66
C THR A 146 -3.30 -17.53 -14.35
N PRO A 147 -3.10 -16.20 -14.25
CA PRO A 147 -2.55 -15.60 -13.04
C PRO A 147 -3.49 -15.86 -11.86
N THR A 148 -2.93 -16.29 -10.72
CA THR A 148 -3.70 -16.54 -9.51
C THR A 148 -4.19 -15.19 -8.97
N ARG A 149 -5.50 -15.05 -8.77
CA ARG A 149 -6.11 -13.83 -8.26
C ARG A 149 -6.65 -14.07 -6.85
N SER A 150 -6.27 -13.21 -5.93
CA SER A 150 -6.75 -13.17 -4.55
C SER A 150 -7.25 -11.76 -4.21
N ASN A 151 -8.09 -11.63 -3.18
CA ASN A 151 -8.32 -10.36 -2.50
C ASN A 151 -7.58 -10.43 -1.17
N GLU A 152 -6.73 -9.44 -0.91
CA GLU A 152 -5.88 -9.40 0.28
C GLU A 152 -6.14 -8.08 1.04
N PRO A 153 -6.14 -8.09 2.39
CA PRO A 153 -6.26 -6.86 3.17
C PRO A 153 -5.09 -5.93 2.89
N LEU A 154 -5.42 -4.67 2.60
CA LEU A 154 -4.45 -3.69 2.11
C LEU A 154 -3.30 -3.48 3.12
N LEU A 155 -3.63 -3.28 4.39
CA LEU A 155 -2.63 -2.99 5.41
C LEU A 155 -1.73 -4.21 5.68
N SER A 156 -2.31 -5.42 5.77
CA SER A 156 -1.54 -6.68 5.87
C SER A 156 -0.59 -6.85 4.69
N LEU A 157 -1.06 -6.52 3.48
CA LEU A 157 -0.26 -6.63 2.26
C LEU A 157 0.90 -5.63 2.26
N ILE A 158 0.62 -4.34 2.48
CA ILE A 158 1.64 -3.26 2.47
C ILE A 158 2.76 -3.57 3.47
N THR A 159 2.41 -4.03 4.67
CA THR A 159 3.37 -4.32 5.74
C THR A 159 4.21 -5.56 5.48
N THR A 160 3.71 -6.48 4.67
CA THR A 160 4.46 -7.65 4.19
C THR A 160 5.38 -7.29 3.02
N LEU A 161 4.93 -6.40 2.12
CA LEU A 161 5.73 -5.98 0.97
C LEU A 161 6.83 -4.97 1.35
N PHE A 162 6.60 -4.14 2.37
CA PHE A 162 7.46 -3.00 2.71
C PHE A 162 7.73 -2.95 4.23
N PRO A 163 8.61 -3.84 4.73
CA PRO A 163 8.81 -4.01 6.18
C PRO A 163 9.49 -2.83 6.88
N ASN A 164 10.15 -1.94 6.14
CA ASN A 164 10.90 -0.79 6.66
C ASN A 164 10.19 0.56 6.50
N LEU A 165 8.87 0.54 6.28
CA LEU A 165 8.08 1.76 6.13
C LEU A 165 8.14 2.64 7.38
N VAL A 166 8.42 3.91 7.13
CA VAL A 166 8.45 5.00 8.10
C VAL A 166 7.28 5.94 7.87
N THR A 167 6.95 6.24 6.61
CA THR A 167 5.80 7.06 6.23
C THR A 167 4.89 6.27 5.30
N LEU A 168 3.61 6.22 5.67
CA LEU A 168 2.55 5.62 4.86
C LEU A 168 1.45 6.66 4.62
N ASN A 169 1.33 7.10 3.36
CA ASN A 169 0.27 7.99 2.93
C ASN A 169 -0.81 7.23 2.16
N LEU A 170 -2.00 7.14 2.77
CA LEU A 170 -3.20 6.51 2.25
C LEU A 170 -4.35 7.52 2.09
N SER A 171 -4.02 8.82 2.01
CA SER A 171 -5.02 9.89 1.94
C SER A 171 -5.90 9.79 0.68
N TYR A 172 -7.15 10.24 0.78
CA TYR A 172 -8.12 10.32 -0.32
C TYR A 172 -8.38 8.98 -1.02
N ASN A 173 -8.50 7.89 -0.27
CA ASN A 173 -8.91 6.57 -0.76
C ASN A 173 -10.36 6.26 -0.32
N LEU A 174 -10.76 4.99 -0.35
CA LEU A 174 -12.09 4.50 0.05
C LEU A 174 -12.00 3.60 1.29
N LEU A 175 -11.05 3.92 2.19
CA LEU A 175 -10.75 3.11 3.36
C LEU A 175 -11.79 3.34 4.45
N THR A 176 -12.15 2.28 5.17
CA THR A 176 -13.06 2.34 6.32
C THR A 176 -12.33 1.92 7.59
N SER A 177 -13.01 1.97 8.74
CA SER A 177 -12.47 1.48 10.01
C SER A 177 -12.10 -0.01 9.97
N ASP A 178 -12.62 -0.77 9.00
CA ASP A 178 -12.32 -2.20 8.83
C ASP A 178 -10.89 -2.46 8.38
N LEU A 179 -10.19 -1.45 7.85
CA LEU A 179 -8.77 -1.50 7.52
C LEU A 179 -7.89 -1.97 8.71
N PHE A 180 -8.32 -1.65 9.93
CA PHE A 180 -7.57 -1.91 11.15
C PHE A 180 -8.02 -3.17 11.91
N LYS A 181 -9.01 -3.90 11.38
CA LYS A 181 -9.48 -5.12 12.04
C LYS A 181 -8.39 -6.18 11.99
N ALA A 182 -8.14 -6.80 13.14
CA ALA A 182 -7.29 -7.98 13.20
C ALA A 182 -7.94 -9.12 12.40
N GLU A 183 -7.15 -9.78 11.56
CA GLU A 183 -7.58 -11.00 10.88
C GLU A 183 -7.50 -12.18 11.86
N GLU A 184 -8.52 -13.04 11.85
CA GLU A 184 -8.55 -14.22 12.70
C GLU A 184 -7.32 -15.12 12.42
N GLY A 185 -6.56 -15.44 13.47
CA GLY A 185 -5.37 -16.28 13.38
C GLY A 185 -4.11 -15.58 12.87
N LYS A 186 -4.11 -14.25 12.67
CA LYS A 186 -2.91 -13.47 12.34
C LYS A 186 -2.56 -12.46 13.44
N PRO A 187 -1.27 -12.12 13.60
CA PRO A 187 -0.89 -11.04 14.51
C PRO A 187 -1.54 -9.74 14.07
N ASP A 188 -1.96 -8.93 15.03
CA ASP A 188 -2.50 -7.60 14.76
C ASP A 188 -1.49 -6.76 13.97
N VAL A 189 -1.89 -6.38 12.76
CA VAL A 189 -1.05 -5.66 11.81
C VAL A 189 -0.65 -4.30 12.37
N LEU A 190 -1.56 -3.64 13.09
CA LEU A 190 -1.25 -2.37 13.74
C LEU A 190 -0.18 -2.56 14.83
N SER A 191 -0.32 -3.56 15.70
CA SER A 191 0.72 -3.86 16.68
C SER A 191 2.08 -4.10 16.03
N ARG A 192 2.12 -4.80 14.88
CA ARG A 192 3.37 -5.09 14.17
C ARG A 192 4.04 -3.86 13.55
N ILE A 193 3.27 -2.89 13.04
CA ILE A 193 3.85 -1.69 12.41
C ILE A 193 4.22 -0.62 13.43
N LEU A 194 3.50 -0.55 14.55
CA LEU A 194 3.65 0.52 15.53
C LEU A 194 4.67 0.19 16.61
N PHE A 195 4.92 -1.09 16.89
CA PHE A 195 5.82 -1.54 17.95
C PHE A 195 7.00 -2.35 17.40
N LEU A 196 8.22 -1.92 17.75
CA LEU A 196 9.46 -2.61 17.42
C LEU A 196 9.94 -3.44 18.60
N PRO A 197 10.43 -4.68 18.40
CA PRO A 197 11.03 -5.47 19.48
C PRO A 197 12.28 -4.78 20.05
N GLU A 198 12.25 -4.47 21.34
CA GLU A 198 13.30 -3.84 22.12
C GLU A 198 14.14 -4.93 22.80
N GLY A 199 15.14 -5.46 22.08
CA GLY A 199 16.01 -6.53 22.59
C GLY A 199 16.52 -7.45 21.48
N GLY A 200 17.52 -6.98 20.74
CA GLY A 200 18.07 -7.73 19.60
C GLY A 200 18.83 -8.98 20.02
N SER A 201 18.26 -10.16 19.78
CA SER A 201 19.07 -11.29 19.32
C SER A 201 19.55 -10.94 17.90
N GLN A 202 20.85 -11.09 17.66
CA GLN A 202 21.66 -10.48 16.60
C GLN A 202 21.31 -10.84 15.12
N ALA A 203 20.13 -11.43 14.84
CA ALA A 203 19.86 -12.07 13.56
C ALA A 203 18.66 -11.52 12.76
N VAL A 204 17.81 -10.65 13.34
CA VAL A 204 16.61 -10.15 12.63
C VAL A 204 16.89 -8.78 12.01
N PRO A 205 16.60 -8.57 10.71
CA PRO A 205 16.78 -7.27 10.07
C PRO A 205 15.99 -6.19 10.82
N LYS A 206 16.66 -5.07 11.08
CA LYS A 206 16.16 -3.98 11.91
C LYS A 206 15.02 -3.26 11.20
N THR A 207 13.77 -3.61 11.52
CA THR A 207 12.59 -2.87 11.07
C THR A 207 12.61 -1.45 11.65
N LYS A 208 12.26 -0.46 10.82
CA LYS A 208 12.29 0.96 11.23
C LYS A 208 11.06 1.40 12.02
N GLY A 209 9.92 0.76 11.80
CA GLY A 209 8.64 1.11 12.41
C GLY A 209 7.99 2.33 11.76
N LEU A 210 6.66 2.36 11.79
CA LEU A 210 5.87 3.40 11.14
C LEU A 210 5.79 4.63 12.04
N LYS A 211 6.32 5.76 11.55
CA LYS A 211 6.31 7.07 12.24
C LYS A 211 5.16 7.96 11.82
N HIS A 212 4.83 8.00 10.53
CA HIS A 212 3.78 8.86 10.00
C HIS A 212 2.73 8.03 9.28
N LEU A 213 1.49 8.14 9.74
CA LEU A 213 0.33 7.50 9.12
C LEU A 213 -0.68 8.56 8.68
N LEU A 214 -0.80 8.77 7.37
CA LEU A 214 -1.69 9.77 6.78
C LEU A 214 -2.90 9.09 6.15
N LEU A 215 -4.07 9.33 6.73
CA LEU A 215 -5.36 8.71 6.40
C LEU A 215 -6.43 9.75 6.07
N LYS A 216 -6.01 10.99 5.79
CA LYS A 216 -6.89 12.10 5.50
C LYS A 216 -7.88 11.78 4.36
N GLY A 217 -9.14 12.18 4.47
CA GLY A 217 -10.07 12.12 3.32
C GLY A 217 -10.56 10.72 2.97
N ASN A 218 -10.64 9.80 3.94
CA ASN A 218 -11.19 8.45 3.77
C ASN A 218 -12.63 8.37 4.36
N ARG A 219 -13.13 7.17 4.63
CA ARG A 219 -14.45 6.89 5.24
C ARG A 219 -14.31 6.20 6.59
N ILE A 220 -13.30 6.59 7.36
CA ILE A 220 -13.04 6.01 8.68
C ILE A 220 -14.06 6.59 9.65
N THR A 221 -14.78 5.73 10.37
CA THR A 221 -15.85 6.13 11.31
C THR A 221 -15.44 6.02 12.77
N ASN A 222 -14.40 5.22 13.09
CA ASN A 222 -13.92 5.00 14.44
C ASN A 222 -12.44 4.59 14.43
N LEU A 223 -11.77 4.75 15.57
CA LEU A 223 -10.36 4.40 15.79
C LEU A 223 -10.20 3.36 16.92
N ASP A 224 -11.21 2.51 17.11
CA ASP A 224 -11.25 1.58 18.24
C ASP A 224 -10.11 0.56 18.19
N ALA A 225 -9.64 0.20 16.99
CA ALA A 225 -8.48 -0.66 16.82
C ALA A 225 -7.21 -0.05 17.43
N PHE A 226 -6.99 1.26 17.29
CA PHE A 226 -5.88 1.95 17.96
C PHE A 226 -6.08 1.92 19.49
N ALA A 227 -7.32 2.13 19.97
CA ALA A 227 -7.62 2.05 21.40
C ALA A 227 -7.41 0.64 21.99
N ALA A 228 -7.61 -0.41 21.20
CA ALA A 228 -7.45 -1.80 21.61
C ALA A 228 -5.99 -2.19 21.88
N ILE A 229 -5.05 -1.59 21.14
CA ILE A 229 -3.61 -1.85 21.31
C ILE A 229 -3.05 -1.18 22.58
N GLY A 230 -3.80 -0.22 23.13
CA GLY A 230 -3.45 0.56 24.31
C GLY A 230 -3.61 -0.19 25.64
N ARG A 231 -2.51 -0.81 26.11
CA ARG A 231 -1.90 -0.71 27.46
C ARG A 231 -0.65 -1.58 27.54
N ASP A 232 -0.66 -2.70 26.82
CA ASP A 232 0.39 -3.73 26.87
C ASP A 232 1.63 -3.34 26.05
N GLY A 233 1.47 -2.58 24.96
CA GLY A 233 2.58 -2.07 24.15
C GLY A 233 3.20 -0.75 24.65
N LEU A 234 2.46 0.03 25.46
CA LEU A 234 2.90 1.35 25.97
C LEU A 234 3.59 1.26 27.34
N GLY A 235 3.66 0.06 27.92
CA GLY A 235 4.10 -0.16 29.29
C GLY A 235 5.59 0.13 29.50
N THR A 236 5.89 1.10 30.35
CA THR A 236 7.19 1.39 30.99
C THR A 236 7.71 0.25 31.91
N GLY A 237 7.22 -0.98 31.73
CA GLY A 237 7.45 -2.12 32.61
C GLY A 237 8.20 -3.24 31.91
N SER A 238 9.52 -3.13 31.84
CA SER A 238 10.47 -4.27 31.82
C SER A 238 10.29 -5.36 30.75
N GLY A 239 9.76 -5.06 29.56
CA GLY A 239 9.48 -6.11 28.56
C GLY A 239 9.13 -5.67 27.13
N GLY A 240 9.98 -4.83 26.51
CA GLY A 240 10.54 -5.26 25.22
C GLY A 240 9.90 -4.80 23.91
N ASN A 241 9.10 -3.74 23.84
CA ASN A 241 8.61 -3.19 22.57
C ASN A 241 8.61 -1.65 22.54
N LYS A 242 9.27 -1.03 21.57
CA LYS A 242 9.34 0.42 21.35
C LYS A 242 8.22 0.88 20.42
N PHE A 243 7.34 1.75 20.91
CA PHE A 243 6.36 2.46 20.09
C PHE A 243 7.04 3.45 19.14
N THR A 244 6.54 3.56 17.90
CA THR A 244 7.21 4.33 16.82
C THR A 244 6.37 5.41 16.16
N LEU A 245 5.05 5.44 16.34
CA LEU A 245 4.18 6.40 15.66
C LEU A 245 4.34 7.80 16.27
N GLU A 246 4.69 8.77 15.44
CA GLU A 246 4.90 10.18 15.82
C GLU A 246 3.74 11.04 15.32
N GLU A 247 3.22 10.77 14.11
CA GLU A 247 2.14 11.51 13.47
C GLU A 247 0.99 10.61 13.00
N LEU A 248 -0.24 10.99 13.36
CA LEU A 248 -1.48 10.42 12.84
C LEU A 248 -2.37 11.52 12.25
N ASP A 249 -2.57 11.52 10.93
CA ASP A 249 -3.49 12.43 10.23
C ASP A 249 -4.77 11.69 9.81
N VAL A 250 -5.89 12.00 10.46
CA VAL A 250 -7.21 11.44 10.19
C VAL A 250 -8.23 12.53 9.87
N ARG A 251 -7.76 13.67 9.33
CA ARG A 251 -8.65 14.76 8.89
C ARG A 251 -9.63 14.33 7.81
N ASP A 252 -10.72 15.07 7.65
CA ASP A 252 -11.70 14.87 6.57
C ASP A 252 -12.22 13.41 6.46
N ASN A 253 -12.44 12.73 7.60
CA ASN A 253 -13.07 11.40 7.66
C ASN A 253 -14.50 11.50 8.25
N GLU A 254 -15.07 10.39 8.71
CA GLU A 254 -16.43 10.28 9.28
C GLU A 254 -16.37 9.97 10.79
N ILE A 255 -15.32 10.43 11.48
CA ILE A 255 -15.05 10.11 12.88
C ILE A 255 -15.88 11.00 13.80
N VAL A 256 -16.93 10.43 14.40
CA VAL A 256 -17.83 11.16 15.30
C VAL A 256 -17.19 11.44 16.67
N ALA A 257 -16.36 10.52 17.16
CA ALA A 257 -15.70 10.64 18.47
C ALA A 257 -14.34 9.94 18.48
N LEU A 258 -13.36 10.59 19.12
CA LEU A 258 -12.05 9.99 19.35
C LEU A 258 -12.09 9.09 20.59
N PRO A 259 -11.57 7.85 20.52
CA PRO A 259 -11.46 7.00 21.70
C PRO A 259 -10.59 7.67 22.77
N PRO A 260 -11.01 7.73 24.05
CA PRO A 260 -10.25 8.38 25.11
C PRO A 260 -8.82 7.84 25.27
N LYS A 261 -8.62 6.54 25.00
CA LYS A 261 -7.32 5.87 25.06
C LYS A 261 -6.33 6.40 24.02
N LEU A 262 -6.81 6.98 22.91
CA LEU A 262 -5.93 7.58 21.89
C LEU A 262 -5.16 8.78 22.48
N GLY A 263 -5.77 9.52 23.41
CA GLY A 263 -5.10 10.62 24.12
C GLY A 263 -3.96 10.16 25.06
N MET A 264 -3.78 8.85 25.28
CA MET A 264 -2.67 8.30 26.06
C MET A 264 -1.48 7.90 25.19
N TRP A 265 -1.60 7.97 23.87
CA TRP A 265 -0.53 7.61 22.95
C TRP A 265 0.52 8.72 22.92
N PRO A 266 1.83 8.40 22.90
CA PRO A 266 2.90 9.38 22.87
C PRO A 266 3.09 9.91 21.44
N LEU A 267 2.01 10.39 20.82
CA LEU A 267 2.03 11.05 19.51
C LEU A 267 2.60 12.46 19.68
N GLU A 268 3.42 12.88 18.73
CA GLU A 268 3.85 14.27 18.61
C GLU A 268 2.76 15.11 17.94
N VAL A 269 2.08 14.53 16.94
CA VAL A 269 1.07 15.21 16.12
C VAL A 269 -0.14 14.31 15.90
N LEU A 270 -1.33 14.83 16.20
CA LEU A 270 -2.63 14.21 15.90
C LEU A 270 -3.50 15.24 15.18
N LEU A 271 -3.81 14.99 13.90
CA LEU A 271 -4.63 15.88 13.06
C LEU A 271 -6.01 15.26 12.86
N VAL A 272 -7.07 15.95 13.30
CA VAL A 272 -8.45 15.43 13.37
C VAL A 272 -9.52 16.40 12.86
N ASP A 273 -9.13 17.55 12.31
CA ASP A 273 -10.06 18.53 11.75
C ASP A 273 -10.86 18.00 10.55
N GLY A 274 -12.07 18.53 10.33
CA GLY A 274 -12.88 18.24 9.14
C GLY A 274 -13.65 16.91 9.16
N ASN A 275 -13.64 16.19 10.28
CA ASN A 275 -14.50 15.01 10.48
C ASN A 275 -15.98 15.38 10.58
N VAL A 276 -16.86 14.57 9.96
CA VAL A 276 -18.32 14.79 9.90
C VAL A 276 -19.14 13.60 10.40
#